data_AF-A0A1E4SLR9-F1
#
_entry.id   AF-A0A1E4SLR9-F1
#
_cell.length_a   1.000
_cell.length_b   1.000
_cell.length_c   1.000
_cell.angle_alpha   90.00
_cell.angle_beta   90.00
_cell.angle_gamma   90.00
#
_symmetry.space_group_name_H-M   'P 1'
#
loop_
_entity.id
_entity.type
_entity.pdbx_description
1 polymer ?
#
loop_
_entity_poly.entity_id
_entity_poly.type
_entity_poly.pdbx_seq_one_letter_code
_entity_poly.pdbx_strand_id
1 'polypeptide(L)'
;MPQHLPANITPKTSHGVDLHTLETQVIQLSEKIEDLRDEIDAIVREQAKVRHRIADVNYQSVSNKRTLEREIETSEKEKAHLEQMLSLQVQELEVKLDDDFNELKFNLQSEVKNAEQYRDDDLLHEIERLLEKKITLETQLDEIKEKNQAIINEESKALKLDLNAYVASKEEETDKLSLIFENKDKELNDLNTQLSHLQSKVDGILKRNEESTSLITDIQSRMNDYPAMKSTLLKSLTSIDERLNDTQQKTLQWNEKLRYAESTHSKAFAKQVKFDTQRMILENSIMDNENKIRVYLKYNNKHEIDMTNDTPFNKIFTNTASVDDISSEFSYLIKSSITGNNVSIIFNGIKQPNLLVGSITNSYKYLLHKCEQLTQWKFNFRFKSITINNSNKIMDLLNSMKDLSLDSGFNCLKQIPSQEMIIDDVEEFTRIIKHINDNTENVSLYIISVSGIKGTKSIQSDVLFVDITSNSLDLQTEYLKSFSYKNSNTGLLRMFNYAYLNSKCLFMSNVNDEVDEKNSSFINSLERIKAIDSPYKKK
;
A
#
# COMPACT_ATOMS: atom_id res chain seq x y z
N MET A 1 26.12 -30.92 76.50
CA MET A 1 26.52 -32.31 76.22
C MET A 1 25.37 -33.00 75.51
N PRO A 2 25.65 -33.83 74.52
CA PRO A 2 25.81 -33.43 73.12
C PRO A 2 24.66 -34.05 72.27
N GLN A 3 24.14 -33.41 71.22
CA GLN A 3 24.72 -33.14 69.90
C GLN A 3 24.80 -34.36 68.96
N HIS A 4 24.19 -34.17 67.77
CA HIS A 4 24.48 -34.75 66.44
C HIS A 4 23.82 -36.05 65.93
N LEU A 5 23.26 -35.94 64.70
CA LEU A 5 23.42 -36.76 63.46
C LEU A 5 24.36 -38.01 63.54
N PRO A 6 24.31 -39.08 62.67
CA PRO A 6 23.98 -39.10 61.21
C PRO A 6 23.48 -40.46 60.56
N ALA A 7 23.22 -40.42 59.24
CA ALA A 7 23.57 -41.31 58.08
C ALA A 7 23.69 -42.88 58.11
N ASN A 8 22.92 -43.51 57.19
CA ASN A 8 23.30 -44.38 56.03
C ASN A 8 23.80 -45.86 56.16
N ILE A 9 23.47 -46.64 55.10
CA ILE A 9 24.01 -47.94 54.57
C ILE A 9 23.13 -49.23 54.72
N THR A 10 22.98 -49.92 53.57
CA THR A 10 22.46 -51.28 53.20
C THR A 10 23.20 -52.46 53.91
N PRO A 11 22.84 -53.79 53.85
CA PRO A 11 22.28 -54.58 52.71
C PRO A 11 21.30 -55.78 52.99
N LYS A 12 20.67 -56.27 51.91
CA LYS A 12 20.22 -57.64 51.52
C LYS A 12 19.69 -58.70 52.54
N THR A 13 18.56 -59.31 52.09
CA THR A 13 18.07 -60.72 52.26
C THR A 13 17.69 -61.17 53.68
N SER A 14 16.61 -61.90 53.97
CA SER A 14 15.61 -62.66 53.21
C SER A 14 14.43 -62.97 54.14
N HIS A 15 13.22 -63.01 53.59
CA HIS A 15 12.05 -63.79 54.05
C HIS A 15 11.66 -63.75 55.54
N GLY A 16 10.61 -62.97 55.84
CA GLY A 16 9.87 -63.05 57.11
C GLY A 16 9.33 -61.68 57.51
N VAL A 17 8.01 -61.46 57.39
CA VAL A 17 7.33 -60.30 57.95
C VAL A 17 6.70 -60.72 59.26
N ASP A 18 7.16 -60.06 60.33
CA ASP A 18 6.91 -60.32 61.73
C ASP A 18 5.65 -59.59 62.21
N LEU A 19 4.97 -60.19 63.18
CA LEU A 19 3.54 -60.09 63.49
C LEU A 19 3.06 -58.70 63.98
N HIS A 20 3.96 -57.89 64.52
CA HIS A 20 3.61 -56.68 65.27
C HIS A 20 3.30 -55.46 64.39
N THR A 21 3.91 -55.35 63.20
CA THR A 21 3.54 -54.35 62.19
C THR A 21 2.20 -54.67 61.52
N LEU A 22 1.76 -55.93 61.58
CA LEU A 22 0.42 -56.35 61.21
C LEU A 22 -0.61 -55.87 62.25
N GLU A 23 -0.31 -55.97 63.54
CA GLU A 23 -1.21 -55.59 64.64
C GLU A 23 -1.58 -54.10 64.62
N THR A 24 -0.64 -53.20 64.34
CA THR A 24 -0.93 -51.76 64.26
C THR A 24 -1.76 -51.39 63.03
N GLN A 25 -1.56 -52.09 61.90
CA GLN A 25 -2.42 -51.96 60.72
C GLN A 25 -3.82 -52.55 60.98
N VAL A 26 -3.93 -53.62 61.76
CA VAL A 26 -5.21 -54.20 62.19
C VAL A 26 -5.99 -53.23 63.07
N ILE A 27 -5.35 -52.48 63.98
CA ILE A 27 -6.04 -51.50 64.84
C ILE A 27 -6.59 -50.34 64.01
N GLN A 28 -5.79 -49.76 63.10
CA GLN A 28 -6.26 -48.67 62.21
C GLN A 28 -7.34 -49.14 61.24
N LEU A 29 -7.27 -50.38 60.75
CA LEU A 29 -8.33 -50.98 59.96
C LEU A 29 -9.57 -51.29 60.81
N SER A 30 -9.42 -51.60 62.10
CA SER A 30 -10.53 -51.84 63.02
C SER A 30 -11.30 -50.56 63.33
N GLU A 31 -10.60 -49.44 63.60
CA GLU A 31 -11.26 -48.12 63.73
C GLU A 31 -11.98 -47.74 62.43
N LYS A 32 -11.36 -47.99 61.27
CA LYS A 32 -12.00 -47.72 59.97
C LYS A 32 -13.19 -48.66 59.68
N ILE A 33 -13.18 -49.87 60.23
CA ILE A 33 -14.32 -50.80 60.18
C ILE A 33 -15.42 -50.34 61.14
N GLU A 34 -15.09 -49.76 62.29
CA GLU A 34 -16.03 -49.15 63.23
C GLU A 34 -16.74 -47.95 62.58
N ASP A 35 -15.99 -47.04 61.95
CA ASP A 35 -16.54 -45.91 61.21
C ASP A 35 -17.44 -46.36 60.05
N LEU A 36 -17.02 -47.38 59.29
CA LEU A 36 -17.83 -47.96 58.23
C LEU A 36 -19.08 -48.67 58.77
N ARG A 37 -19.04 -49.24 59.98
CA ARG A 37 -20.21 -49.81 60.65
C ARG A 37 -21.20 -48.73 61.06
N ASP A 38 -20.73 -47.62 61.59
CA ASP A 38 -21.57 -46.47 61.93
C ASP A 38 -22.21 -45.85 60.68
N GLU A 39 -21.46 -45.80 59.57
CA GLU A 39 -21.97 -45.32 58.27
C GLU A 39 -23.00 -46.31 57.68
N ILE A 40 -22.79 -47.62 57.83
CA ILE A 40 -23.76 -48.66 57.49
C ILE A 40 -25.02 -48.53 58.36
N ASP A 41 -24.88 -48.31 59.66
CA ASP A 41 -26.03 -48.13 60.57
C ASP A 41 -26.80 -46.84 60.26
N ALA A 42 -26.12 -45.79 59.79
CA ALA A 42 -26.76 -44.58 59.29
C ALA A 42 -27.53 -44.85 57.99
N ILE A 43 -26.95 -45.62 57.05
CA ILE A 43 -27.61 -46.03 55.80
C ILE A 43 -28.80 -46.94 56.09
N VAL A 44 -28.70 -47.89 57.03
CA VAL A 44 -29.81 -48.76 57.43
C VAL A 44 -30.95 -47.95 58.04
N ARG A 45 -30.64 -46.91 58.83
CA ARG A 45 -31.65 -45.97 59.36
C ARG A 45 -32.32 -45.15 58.27
N GLU A 46 -31.58 -44.66 57.28
CA GLU A 46 -32.16 -43.99 56.10
C GLU A 46 -32.99 -44.95 55.24
N GLN A 47 -32.53 -46.18 55.06
CA GLN A 47 -33.27 -47.20 54.33
C GLN A 47 -34.59 -47.57 55.04
N ALA A 48 -34.60 -47.59 56.38
CA ALA A 48 -35.81 -47.78 57.17
C ALA A 48 -36.79 -46.60 57.01
N LYS A 49 -36.30 -45.35 56.97
CA LYS A 49 -37.14 -44.17 56.69
C LYS A 49 -37.71 -44.19 55.28
N VAL A 50 -36.90 -44.58 54.28
CA VAL A 50 -37.36 -44.70 52.89
C VAL A 50 -38.38 -45.83 52.76
N ARG A 51 -38.19 -46.97 53.43
CA ARG A 51 -39.21 -48.04 53.51
C ARG A 51 -40.50 -47.56 54.17
N HIS A 52 -40.43 -46.76 55.23
CA HIS A 52 -41.62 -46.17 55.83
C HIS A 52 -42.32 -45.19 54.89
N ARG A 53 -41.58 -44.36 54.16
CA ARG A 53 -42.13 -43.49 53.11
C ARG A 53 -42.77 -44.28 51.98
N ILE A 54 -42.17 -45.39 51.55
CA ILE A 54 -42.76 -46.29 50.55
C ILE A 54 -44.03 -46.95 51.11
N ALA A 55 -44.04 -47.35 52.39
CA ALA A 55 -45.22 -47.90 53.03
C ALA A 55 -46.35 -46.85 53.14
N ASP A 56 -46.04 -45.60 53.48
CA ASP A 56 -46.99 -44.49 53.53
C ASP A 56 -47.53 -44.14 52.13
N VAL A 57 -46.66 -44.10 51.11
CA VAL A 57 -47.08 -43.88 49.72
C VAL A 57 -47.91 -45.05 49.20
N ASN A 58 -47.60 -46.30 49.59
CA ASN A 58 -48.44 -47.46 49.27
C ASN A 58 -49.77 -47.41 50.01
N TYR A 59 -49.79 -46.98 51.28
CA TYR A 59 -51.03 -46.80 52.03
C TYR A 59 -51.89 -45.68 51.41
N GLN A 60 -51.29 -44.57 50.99
CA GLN A 60 -51.98 -43.50 50.27
C GLN A 60 -52.44 -43.93 48.88
N SER A 61 -51.64 -44.73 48.16
CA SER A 61 -52.02 -45.28 46.85
C SER A 61 -53.18 -46.27 46.97
N VAL A 62 -53.16 -47.15 47.98
CA VAL A 62 -54.26 -48.09 48.27
C VAL A 62 -55.49 -47.34 48.80
N SER A 63 -55.31 -46.30 49.62
CA SER A 63 -56.40 -45.44 50.09
C SER A 63 -57.04 -44.69 48.92
N ASN A 64 -56.25 -44.05 48.06
CA ASN A 64 -56.74 -43.33 46.89
C ASN A 64 -57.38 -44.29 45.89
N LYS A 65 -56.84 -45.49 45.70
CA LYS A 65 -57.46 -46.55 44.89
C LYS A 65 -58.82 -46.97 45.47
N ARG A 66 -58.93 -47.19 46.78
CA ARG A 66 -60.23 -47.47 47.43
C ARG A 66 -61.19 -46.28 47.37
N THR A 67 -60.68 -45.05 47.34
CA THR A 67 -61.51 -43.84 47.24
C THR A 67 -62.04 -43.70 45.81
N LEU A 68 -61.19 -43.94 44.80
CA LEU A 68 -61.58 -43.99 43.39
C LEU A 68 -62.49 -45.18 43.08
N GLU A 69 -62.24 -46.36 43.65
CA GLU A 69 -63.15 -47.52 43.51
C GLU A 69 -64.49 -47.24 44.18
N ARG A 70 -64.53 -46.55 45.33
CA ARG A 70 -65.79 -46.07 45.91
C ARG A 70 -66.45 -45.00 45.06
N GLU A 71 -65.70 -44.06 44.47
CA GLU A 71 -66.25 -43.01 43.60
C GLU A 71 -66.82 -43.59 42.31
N ILE A 72 -66.14 -44.59 41.70
CA ILE A 72 -66.63 -45.35 40.56
C ILE A 72 -67.85 -46.18 40.98
N GLU A 73 -67.81 -46.87 42.12
CA GLU A 73 -68.96 -47.65 42.61
C GLU A 73 -70.14 -46.75 43.02
N THR A 74 -69.91 -45.53 43.53
CA THR A 74 -70.97 -44.54 43.77
C THR A 74 -71.47 -43.91 42.50
N SER A 75 -70.63 -43.69 41.48
CA SER A 75 -71.07 -43.13 40.20
C SER A 75 -71.78 -44.17 39.34
N GLU A 76 -71.36 -45.44 39.40
CA GLU A 76 -72.08 -46.57 38.82
C GLU A 76 -73.35 -46.89 39.60
N LYS A 77 -73.36 -46.79 40.93
CA LYS A 77 -74.60 -46.85 41.72
C LYS A 77 -75.50 -45.65 41.51
N GLU A 78 -74.99 -44.44 41.29
CA GLU A 78 -75.79 -43.25 40.97
C GLU A 78 -76.34 -43.35 39.55
N LYS A 79 -75.57 -43.86 38.59
CA LYS A 79 -76.04 -44.13 37.23
C LYS A 79 -77.05 -45.27 37.22
N ALA A 80 -76.80 -46.37 37.90
CA ALA A 80 -77.74 -47.46 38.06
C ALA A 80 -78.97 -47.02 38.88
N HIS A 81 -78.83 -46.16 39.88
CA HIS A 81 -79.93 -45.58 40.65
C HIS A 81 -80.70 -44.56 39.82
N LEU A 82 -80.08 -43.78 38.95
CA LEU A 82 -80.76 -42.89 38.01
C LEU A 82 -81.48 -43.68 36.92
N GLU A 83 -80.87 -44.72 36.36
CA GLU A 83 -81.51 -45.62 35.40
C GLU A 83 -82.63 -46.43 36.05
N GLN A 84 -82.44 -46.90 37.29
CA GLN A 84 -83.46 -47.60 38.08
C GLN A 84 -84.54 -46.65 38.58
N MET A 85 -84.24 -45.39 38.92
CA MET A 85 -85.24 -44.38 39.34
C MET A 85 -85.99 -43.83 38.14
N LEU A 86 -85.37 -43.70 36.96
CA LEU A 86 -86.05 -43.37 35.72
C LEU A 86 -86.90 -44.55 35.23
N SER A 87 -86.38 -45.78 35.31
CA SER A 87 -87.14 -47.00 35.03
C SER A 87 -88.27 -47.20 36.03
N LEU A 88 -88.07 -46.92 37.32
CA LEU A 88 -89.11 -46.97 38.34
C LEU A 88 -90.09 -45.81 38.16
N GLN A 89 -89.70 -44.61 37.75
CA GLN A 89 -90.64 -43.53 37.44
C GLN A 89 -91.47 -43.84 36.19
N VAL A 90 -90.87 -44.45 35.16
CA VAL A 90 -91.59 -44.93 33.98
C VAL A 90 -92.51 -46.09 34.34
N GLN A 91 -92.03 -47.05 35.13
CA GLN A 91 -92.80 -48.21 35.57
C GLN A 91 -93.87 -47.85 36.62
N GLU A 92 -93.67 -46.82 37.45
CA GLU A 92 -94.63 -46.30 38.43
C GLU A 92 -95.67 -45.39 37.75
N LEU A 93 -95.32 -44.70 36.66
CA LEU A 93 -96.27 -44.02 35.78
C LEU A 93 -97.06 -45.02 34.91
N GLU A 94 -96.43 -46.09 34.42
CA GLU A 94 -97.11 -47.18 33.71
C GLU A 94 -98.01 -47.98 34.65
N VAL A 95 -97.56 -48.29 35.88
CA VAL A 95 -98.39 -48.95 36.91
C VAL A 95 -99.50 -48.02 37.39
N LYS A 96 -99.29 -46.71 37.53
CA LYS A 96 -100.41 -45.76 37.78
C LYS A 96 -101.38 -45.72 36.61
N LEU A 97 -100.91 -45.68 35.37
CA LEU A 97 -101.80 -45.68 34.20
C LEU A 97 -102.56 -47.00 34.08
N ASP A 98 -101.92 -48.13 34.41
CA ASP A 98 -102.51 -49.47 34.33
C ASP A 98 -103.43 -49.75 35.53
N ASP A 99 -103.15 -49.22 36.73
CA ASP A 99 -104.07 -49.23 37.88
C ASP A 99 -105.26 -48.29 37.66
N ASP A 100 -105.05 -47.06 37.16
CA ASP A 100 -106.13 -46.14 36.80
C ASP A 100 -107.00 -46.70 35.64
N PHE A 101 -106.38 -47.42 34.69
CA PHE A 101 -107.08 -48.09 33.59
C PHE A 101 -107.82 -49.36 34.06
N ASN A 102 -107.23 -50.17 34.95
CA ASN A 102 -107.86 -51.39 35.47
C ASN A 102 -108.94 -51.08 36.53
N GLU A 103 -108.82 -50.02 37.32
CA GLU A 103 -109.87 -49.53 38.23
C GLU A 103 -111.07 -48.96 37.45
N LEU A 104 -110.82 -48.20 36.38
CA LEU A 104 -111.88 -47.71 35.48
C LEU A 104 -112.55 -48.86 34.68
N LYS A 105 -111.77 -49.83 34.21
CA LYS A 105 -112.25 -51.02 33.50
C LYS A 105 -113.03 -51.97 34.40
N PHE A 106 -112.64 -52.13 35.67
CA PHE A 106 -113.36 -52.96 36.65
C PHE A 106 -114.70 -52.31 37.05
N ASN A 107 -114.72 -50.99 37.25
CA ASN A 107 -115.96 -50.25 37.55
C ASN A 107 -116.96 -50.29 36.36
N LEU A 108 -116.49 -50.18 35.11
CA LEU A 108 -117.34 -50.31 33.91
C LEU A 108 -117.76 -51.76 33.60
N GLN A 109 -116.91 -52.76 33.86
CA GLN A 109 -117.25 -54.19 33.66
C GLN A 109 -118.19 -54.74 34.76
N SER A 110 -118.24 -54.09 35.93
CA SER A 110 -119.21 -54.44 36.99
C SER A 110 -120.60 -53.81 36.77
N GLU A 111 -120.71 -52.66 36.09
CA GLU A 111 -121.99 -52.05 35.71
C GLU A 111 -122.63 -52.72 34.48
N VAL A 112 -121.84 -53.09 33.47
CA VAL A 112 -122.36 -53.73 32.23
C VAL A 112 -122.90 -55.15 32.49
N LYS A 113 -122.39 -55.86 33.51
CA LYS A 113 -122.81 -57.24 33.84
C LYS A 113 -124.12 -57.34 34.64
N ASN A 114 -124.67 -56.21 35.12
CA ASN A 114 -125.91 -56.16 35.91
C ASN A 114 -127.16 -55.69 35.13
N ALA A 115 -127.04 -55.27 33.87
CA ALA A 115 -128.19 -54.79 33.07
C ALA A 115 -128.61 -55.72 31.90
N GLU A 116 -127.84 -56.77 31.57
CA GLU A 116 -128.15 -57.74 30.51
C GLU A 116 -129.31 -58.74 30.83
N GLN A 117 -130.15 -58.47 31.84
CA GLN A 117 -131.24 -59.38 32.25
C GLN A 117 -132.60 -58.70 32.50
N TYR A 118 -133.08 -57.85 31.58
CA TYR A 118 -134.48 -57.42 31.59
C TYR A 118 -135.10 -57.44 30.17
N ARG A 119 -136.18 -58.19 30.00
CA ARG A 119 -136.95 -58.35 28.75
C ARG A 119 -138.43 -58.15 29.06
N ASP A 120 -139.05 -57.17 28.41
CA ASP A 120 -140.44 -56.76 28.61
C ASP A 120 -141.14 -56.64 27.23
N ASP A 121 -142.18 -57.44 27.00
CA ASP A 121 -142.81 -57.65 25.68
C ASP A 121 -143.72 -56.48 25.24
N ASP A 122 -144.01 -55.51 26.11
CA ASP A 122 -144.83 -54.33 25.79
C ASP A 122 -144.10 -53.27 24.94
N LEU A 123 -142.76 -53.30 24.90
CA LEU A 123 -141.92 -52.39 24.09
C LEU A 123 -141.87 -52.77 22.59
N LEU A 124 -142.22 -54.01 22.23
CA LEU A 124 -142.18 -54.51 20.85
C LEU A 124 -143.25 -53.88 19.94
N HIS A 125 -144.41 -53.52 20.50
CA HIS A 125 -145.50 -52.87 19.73
C HIS A 125 -145.23 -51.38 19.42
N GLU A 126 -144.37 -50.70 20.20
CA GLU A 126 -144.03 -49.28 19.97
C GLU A 126 -142.93 -49.11 18.90
N ILE A 127 -142.15 -50.17 18.62
CA ILE A 127 -141.10 -50.18 17.60
C ILE A 127 -141.67 -50.18 16.17
N GLU A 128 -142.79 -50.87 15.92
CA GLU A 128 -143.42 -50.88 14.58
C GLU A 128 -143.94 -49.50 14.18
N ARG A 129 -144.47 -48.73 15.14
CA ARG A 129 -144.94 -47.35 14.91
C ARG A 129 -143.82 -46.37 14.56
N LEU A 130 -142.62 -46.59 15.10
CA LEU A 130 -141.45 -45.73 14.86
C LEU A 130 -140.78 -45.99 13.49
N LEU A 131 -140.96 -47.17 12.89
CA LEU A 131 -140.39 -47.50 11.57
C LEU A 131 -141.06 -46.74 10.41
N GLU A 132 -142.38 -46.52 10.43
CA GLU A 132 -143.07 -45.72 9.40
C GLU A 132 -142.63 -44.24 9.40
N LYS A 133 -142.25 -43.71 10.57
CA LYS A 133 -141.79 -42.32 10.71
C LYS A 133 -140.35 -42.11 10.21
N LYS A 134 -139.55 -43.18 10.09
CA LYS A 134 -138.18 -43.15 9.56
C LYS A 134 -138.17 -42.94 8.03
N ILE A 135 -139.04 -43.65 7.31
CA ILE A 135 -139.07 -43.64 5.83
C ILE A 135 -139.40 -42.24 5.27
N THR A 136 -140.26 -41.49 5.95
CA THR A 136 -140.65 -40.13 5.55
C THR A 136 -139.56 -39.08 5.76
N LEU A 137 -138.64 -39.30 6.71
CA LEU A 137 -137.51 -38.41 6.97
C LEU A 137 -136.32 -38.66 6.03
N GLU A 138 -136.12 -39.90 5.56
CA GLU A 138 -135.03 -40.24 4.61
C GLU A 138 -135.23 -39.58 3.23
N THR A 139 -136.47 -39.41 2.76
CA THR A 139 -136.76 -38.75 1.48
C THR A 139 -136.49 -37.25 1.48
N GLN A 140 -136.62 -36.58 2.64
CA GLN A 140 -136.32 -35.14 2.78
C GLN A 140 -134.81 -34.86 2.87
N LEU A 141 -133.99 -35.86 3.20
CA LEU A 141 -132.54 -35.70 3.36
C LEU A 141 -131.80 -35.71 2.01
N ASP A 142 -132.30 -36.43 1.01
CA ASP A 142 -131.65 -36.54 -0.30
C ASP A 142 -131.86 -35.30 -1.18
N GLU A 143 -132.99 -34.59 -1.09
CA GLU A 143 -133.18 -33.29 -1.77
C GLU A 143 -132.21 -32.20 -1.27
N ILE A 144 -131.84 -32.23 0.01
CA ILE A 144 -130.90 -31.24 0.59
C ILE A 144 -129.46 -31.49 0.12
N LYS A 145 -129.08 -32.74 -0.15
CA LYS A 145 -127.72 -33.09 -0.62
C LYS A 145 -127.43 -32.57 -2.02
N GLU A 146 -128.35 -32.72 -2.97
CA GLU A 146 -128.14 -32.24 -4.34
C GLU A 146 -127.97 -30.71 -4.39
N LYS A 147 -128.72 -29.98 -3.58
CA LYS A 147 -128.62 -28.51 -3.50
C LYS A 147 -127.27 -28.04 -2.96
N ASN A 148 -126.72 -28.72 -1.96
CA ASN A 148 -125.41 -28.38 -1.40
C ASN A 148 -124.25 -28.69 -2.36
N GLN A 149 -124.35 -29.74 -3.19
CA GLN A 149 -123.28 -30.08 -4.14
C GLN A 149 -123.13 -29.05 -5.27
N ALA A 150 -124.23 -28.41 -5.70
CA ALA A 150 -124.21 -27.37 -6.72
C ALA A 150 -123.49 -26.09 -6.23
N ILE A 151 -123.75 -25.67 -4.98
CA ILE A 151 -123.15 -24.47 -4.37
C ILE A 151 -121.63 -24.64 -4.21
N ILE A 152 -121.18 -25.82 -3.76
CA ILE A 152 -119.75 -26.11 -3.56
C ILE A 152 -118.93 -25.99 -4.86
N ASN A 153 -119.50 -26.38 -6.00
CA ASN A 153 -118.79 -26.31 -7.29
C ASN A 153 -118.65 -24.88 -7.82
N GLU A 154 -119.60 -24.00 -7.52
CA GLU A 154 -119.56 -22.61 -7.96
C GLU A 154 -118.55 -21.80 -7.13
N GLU A 155 -118.52 -22.00 -5.81
CA GLU A 155 -117.52 -21.42 -4.91
C GLU A 155 -116.09 -21.88 -5.25
N SER A 156 -115.90 -23.15 -5.63
CA SER A 156 -114.58 -23.70 -6.01
C SER A 156 -114.00 -23.04 -7.28
N LYS A 157 -114.84 -22.63 -8.24
CA LYS A 157 -114.39 -21.93 -9.45
C LYS A 157 -114.04 -20.47 -9.18
N ALA A 158 -114.83 -19.77 -8.37
CA ALA A 158 -114.53 -18.40 -7.98
C ALA A 158 -113.19 -18.32 -7.23
N LEU A 159 -112.95 -19.25 -6.30
CA LEU A 159 -111.72 -19.28 -5.51
C LEU A 159 -110.44 -19.51 -6.36
N LYS A 160 -110.53 -20.31 -7.44
CA LYS A 160 -109.39 -20.54 -8.36
C LYS A 160 -109.02 -19.30 -9.19
N LEU A 161 -110.01 -18.51 -9.58
CA LEU A 161 -109.78 -17.27 -10.34
C LEU A 161 -109.10 -16.22 -9.47
N ASP A 162 -109.56 -16.05 -8.22
CA ASP A 162 -108.95 -15.11 -7.28
C ASP A 162 -107.51 -15.52 -6.90
N LEU A 163 -107.26 -16.82 -6.73
CA LEU A 163 -105.90 -17.32 -6.42
C LEU A 163 -104.91 -17.03 -7.55
N ASN A 164 -105.31 -17.22 -8.81
CA ASN A 164 -104.43 -16.95 -9.95
C ASN A 164 -104.16 -15.45 -10.15
N ALA A 165 -105.16 -14.59 -9.91
CA ALA A 165 -104.98 -13.14 -9.96
C ALA A 165 -104.01 -12.66 -8.86
N TYR A 166 -104.07 -13.26 -7.67
CA TYR A 166 -103.15 -12.95 -6.57
C TYR A 166 -101.71 -13.38 -6.86
N VAL A 167 -101.50 -14.56 -7.45
CA VAL A 167 -100.15 -15.04 -7.84
C VAL A 167 -99.53 -14.13 -8.89
N ALA A 168 -100.25 -13.77 -9.95
CA ALA A 168 -99.73 -12.90 -11.01
C ALA A 168 -99.33 -11.51 -10.48
N SER A 169 -100.11 -10.95 -9.54
CA SER A 169 -99.76 -9.68 -8.88
C SER A 169 -98.49 -9.79 -8.03
N LYS A 170 -98.23 -10.95 -7.40
CA LYS A 170 -97.04 -11.17 -6.57
C LYS A 170 -95.79 -11.45 -7.40
N GLU A 171 -95.93 -12.09 -8.56
CA GLU A 171 -94.84 -12.26 -9.52
C GLU A 171 -94.38 -10.89 -10.08
N GLU A 172 -95.32 -10.01 -10.47
CA GLU A 172 -94.98 -8.65 -10.95
C GLU A 172 -94.28 -7.80 -9.86
N GLU A 173 -94.68 -7.97 -8.60
CA GLU A 173 -94.02 -7.31 -7.47
C GLU A 173 -92.59 -7.85 -7.24
N THR A 174 -92.38 -9.14 -7.46
CA THR A 174 -91.07 -9.81 -7.32
C THR A 174 -90.10 -9.40 -8.44
N ASP A 175 -90.57 -9.25 -9.67
CA ASP A 175 -89.76 -8.77 -10.80
C ASP A 175 -89.33 -7.31 -10.60
N LYS A 176 -90.24 -6.44 -10.13
CA LYS A 176 -89.91 -5.05 -9.78
C LYS A 176 -88.87 -4.98 -8.67
N LEU A 177 -89.01 -5.80 -7.63
CA LEU A 177 -88.04 -5.89 -6.54
C LEU A 177 -86.67 -6.40 -7.00
N SER A 178 -86.63 -7.39 -7.89
CA SER A 178 -85.38 -7.93 -8.45
C SER A 178 -84.65 -6.90 -9.30
N LEU A 179 -85.37 -6.11 -10.11
CA LEU A 179 -84.78 -5.02 -10.90
C LEU A 179 -84.23 -3.89 -10.00
N ILE A 180 -84.92 -3.56 -8.91
CA ILE A 180 -84.44 -2.59 -7.92
C ILE A 180 -83.16 -3.11 -7.24
N PHE A 181 -83.12 -4.40 -6.89
CA PHE A 181 -81.94 -5.03 -6.29
C PHE A 181 -80.73 -4.99 -7.24
N GLU A 182 -80.88 -5.40 -8.50
CA GLU A 182 -79.77 -5.34 -9.47
C GLU A 182 -79.25 -3.91 -9.67
N ASN A 183 -80.13 -2.92 -9.73
CA ASN A 183 -79.71 -1.53 -9.85
C ASN A 183 -78.97 -1.04 -8.61
N LYS A 184 -79.42 -1.43 -7.41
CA LYS A 184 -78.74 -1.08 -6.16
C LYS A 184 -77.41 -1.79 -6.00
N ASP A 185 -77.28 -3.02 -6.48
CA ASP A 185 -76.03 -3.78 -6.48
C ASP A 185 -74.99 -3.15 -7.45
N LYS A 186 -75.43 -2.71 -8.63
CA LYS A 186 -74.57 -1.95 -9.55
C LYS A 186 -74.12 -0.61 -8.96
N GLU A 187 -75.02 0.13 -8.34
CA GLU A 187 -74.70 1.41 -7.68
C GLU A 187 -73.71 1.22 -6.52
N LEU A 188 -73.87 0.15 -5.73
CA LEU A 188 -72.97 -0.21 -4.65
C LEU A 188 -71.58 -0.61 -5.17
N ASN A 189 -71.53 -1.39 -6.25
CA ASN A 189 -70.26 -1.75 -6.89
C ASN A 189 -69.53 -0.54 -7.46
N ASP A 190 -70.24 0.38 -8.14
CA ASP A 190 -69.63 1.61 -8.64
C ASP A 190 -69.10 2.47 -7.48
N LEU A 191 -69.88 2.64 -6.41
CA LEU A 191 -69.43 3.38 -5.23
C LEU A 191 -68.21 2.75 -4.56
N ASN A 192 -68.14 1.41 -4.48
CA ASN A 192 -66.97 0.70 -3.96
C ASN A 192 -65.72 0.93 -4.82
N THR A 193 -65.85 0.95 -6.15
CA THR A 193 -64.70 1.25 -7.03
C THR A 193 -64.22 2.68 -6.86
N GLN A 194 -65.15 3.65 -6.73
CA GLN A 194 -64.81 5.05 -6.47
C GLN A 194 -64.13 5.22 -5.11
N LEU A 195 -64.61 4.53 -4.07
CA LEU A 195 -64.04 4.55 -2.74
C LEU A 195 -62.63 3.95 -2.72
N SER A 196 -62.42 2.80 -3.36
CA SER A 196 -61.10 2.18 -3.51
C SER A 196 -60.11 3.11 -4.24
N HIS A 197 -60.56 3.78 -5.30
CA HIS A 197 -59.72 4.73 -6.03
C HIS A 197 -59.40 5.99 -5.20
N LEU A 198 -60.34 6.49 -4.40
CA LEU A 198 -60.09 7.60 -3.48
C LEU A 198 -59.12 7.21 -2.36
N GLN A 199 -59.25 6.00 -1.78
CA GLN A 199 -58.31 5.48 -0.79
C GLN A 199 -56.89 5.41 -1.34
N SER A 200 -56.70 4.86 -2.55
CA SER A 200 -55.39 4.82 -3.21
C SER A 200 -54.80 6.21 -3.44
N LYS A 201 -55.64 7.21 -3.80
CA LYS A 201 -55.19 8.60 -3.92
C LYS A 201 -54.77 9.21 -2.59
N VAL A 202 -55.51 8.94 -1.51
CA VAL A 202 -55.18 9.41 -0.16
C VAL A 202 -53.84 8.82 0.29
N ASP A 203 -53.65 7.51 0.13
CA ASP A 203 -52.38 6.84 0.46
C ASP A 203 -51.21 7.43 -0.34
N GLY A 204 -51.43 7.68 -1.63
CA GLY A 204 -50.44 8.31 -2.50
C GLY A 204 -50.09 9.76 -2.10
N ILE A 205 -51.02 10.50 -1.50
CA ILE A 205 -50.78 11.85 -0.97
C ILE A 205 -50.04 11.77 0.36
N LEU A 206 -50.45 10.88 1.26
CA LEU A 206 -49.80 10.69 2.57
C LEU A 206 -48.32 10.34 2.40
N LYS A 207 -48.01 9.38 1.52
CA LYS A 207 -46.61 9.01 1.23
C LYS A 207 -45.78 10.17 0.70
N ARG A 208 -46.32 10.96 -0.24
CA ARG A 208 -45.64 12.16 -0.76
C ARG A 208 -45.43 13.23 0.32
N ASN A 209 -46.37 13.34 1.25
CA ASN A 209 -46.27 14.29 2.36
C ASN A 209 -45.19 13.85 3.38
N GLU A 210 -45.10 12.55 3.68
CA GLU A 210 -44.03 11.98 4.51
C GLU A 210 -42.64 12.21 3.88
N GLU A 211 -42.49 11.92 2.59
CA GLU A 211 -41.26 12.16 1.82
C GLU A 211 -40.87 13.65 1.84
N SER A 212 -41.83 14.54 1.61
CA SER A 212 -41.61 15.99 1.64
C SER A 212 -41.22 16.46 3.04
N THR A 213 -41.84 15.92 4.08
CA THR A 213 -41.52 16.26 5.48
C THR A 213 -40.10 15.82 5.84
N SER A 214 -39.70 14.61 5.43
CA SER A 214 -38.33 14.12 5.62
C SER A 214 -37.28 14.99 4.93
N LEU A 215 -37.56 15.43 3.69
CA LEU A 215 -36.66 16.34 2.97
C LEU A 215 -36.56 17.71 3.64
N ILE A 216 -37.66 18.24 4.16
CA ILE A 216 -37.66 19.50 4.91
C ILE A 216 -36.81 19.37 6.17
N THR A 217 -36.95 18.28 6.94
CA THR A 217 -36.16 18.07 8.16
C THR A 217 -34.67 17.95 7.85
N ASP A 218 -34.30 17.27 6.77
CA ASP A 218 -32.89 17.13 6.34
C ASP A 218 -32.29 18.48 5.93
N ILE A 219 -33.04 19.27 5.15
CA ILE A 219 -32.61 20.62 4.74
C ILE A 219 -32.46 21.53 5.97
N GLN A 220 -33.40 21.47 6.91
CA GLN A 220 -33.33 22.25 8.16
C GLN A 220 -32.13 21.86 9.01
N SER A 221 -31.83 20.56 9.16
CA SER A 221 -30.62 20.11 9.86
C SER A 221 -29.35 20.68 9.21
N ARG A 222 -29.21 20.55 7.88
CA ARG A 222 -28.06 21.08 7.16
C ARG A 222 -27.95 22.61 7.27
N MET A 223 -29.07 23.31 7.26
CA MET A 223 -29.11 24.76 7.40
C MET A 223 -28.70 25.20 8.82
N ASN A 224 -29.08 24.44 9.84
CA ASN A 224 -28.65 24.67 11.23
C ASN A 224 -27.15 24.39 11.43
N ASP A 225 -26.58 23.43 10.71
CA ASP A 225 -25.15 23.08 10.78
C ASP A 225 -24.25 24.01 9.95
N TYR A 226 -24.81 24.69 8.95
CA TYR A 226 -24.06 25.54 8.02
C TYR A 226 -23.24 26.66 8.70
N PRO A 227 -23.74 27.42 9.70
CA PRO A 227 -22.95 28.43 10.39
C PRO A 227 -21.70 27.86 11.08
N ALA A 228 -21.81 26.67 11.68
CA ALA A 228 -20.68 26.00 12.32
C ALA A 228 -19.65 25.52 11.30
N MET A 229 -20.11 24.93 10.20
CA MET A 229 -19.24 24.53 9.09
C MET A 229 -18.52 25.72 8.47
N LYS A 230 -19.24 26.82 8.20
CA LYS A 230 -18.68 28.07 7.68
C LYS A 230 -17.64 28.65 8.63
N SER A 231 -17.92 28.70 9.93
CA SER A 231 -16.98 29.17 10.95
C SER A 231 -15.69 28.35 10.97
N THR A 232 -15.81 27.02 10.88
CA THR A 232 -14.67 26.10 10.86
C THR A 232 -13.82 26.30 9.60
N LEU A 233 -14.47 26.43 8.45
CA LEU A 233 -13.77 26.68 7.18
C LEU A 233 -13.05 28.02 7.17
N LEU A 234 -13.68 29.08 7.70
CA LEU A 234 -13.05 30.39 7.84
C LEU A 234 -11.82 30.35 8.75
N LYS A 235 -11.91 29.66 9.91
CA LYS A 235 -10.74 29.46 10.79
C LYS A 235 -9.61 28.71 10.09
N SER A 236 -9.94 27.67 9.33
CA SER A 236 -8.96 26.91 8.56
C SER A 236 -8.30 27.79 7.49
N LEU A 237 -9.09 28.59 6.77
CA LEU A 237 -8.59 29.53 5.77
C LEU A 237 -7.62 30.54 6.38
N THR A 238 -8.01 31.18 7.49
CA THR A 238 -7.14 32.13 8.20
C THR A 238 -5.84 31.48 8.67
N SER A 239 -5.89 30.26 9.21
CA SER A 239 -4.69 29.53 9.62
C SER A 239 -3.77 29.18 8.46
N ILE A 240 -4.33 28.83 7.30
CA ILE A 240 -3.55 28.56 6.09
C ILE A 240 -2.91 29.84 5.57
N ASP A 241 -3.64 30.96 5.55
CA ASP A 241 -3.12 32.26 5.12
C ASP A 241 -1.97 32.74 6.03
N GLU A 242 -2.10 32.58 7.34
CA GLU A 242 -1.03 32.88 8.30
C GLU A 242 0.23 32.05 8.03
N ARG A 243 0.06 30.73 7.80
CA ARG A 243 1.17 29.83 7.46
C ARG A 243 1.82 30.18 6.12
N LEU A 244 1.01 30.57 5.14
CA LEU A 244 1.50 31.01 3.84
C LEU A 244 2.35 32.27 3.99
N ASN A 245 1.88 33.26 4.74
CA ASN A 245 2.61 34.50 4.99
C ASN A 245 3.92 34.25 5.74
N ASP A 246 3.92 33.43 6.80
CA ASP A 246 5.15 33.05 7.51
C ASP A 246 6.16 32.35 6.58
N THR A 247 5.68 31.44 5.73
CA THR A 247 6.53 30.74 4.75
C THR A 247 7.10 31.70 3.70
N GLN A 248 6.29 32.65 3.21
CA GLN A 248 6.73 33.69 2.28
C GLN A 248 7.81 34.58 2.90
N GLN A 249 7.63 35.01 4.15
CA GLN A 249 8.63 35.81 4.87
C GLN A 249 9.93 35.03 5.08
N LYS A 250 9.87 33.76 5.49
CA LYS A 250 11.05 32.89 5.60
C LYS A 250 11.76 32.72 4.26
N THR A 251 11.00 32.57 3.17
CA THR A 251 11.56 32.45 1.82
C THR A 251 12.32 33.71 1.42
N LEU A 252 11.76 34.90 1.68
CA LEU A 252 12.45 36.17 1.43
C LEU A 252 13.75 36.28 2.24
N GLN A 253 13.72 35.94 3.52
CA GLN A 253 14.93 35.94 4.37
C GLN A 253 16.00 34.97 3.87
N TRP A 254 15.61 33.77 3.41
CA TRP A 254 16.55 32.80 2.85
C TRP A 254 17.15 33.27 1.54
N ASN A 255 16.36 33.89 0.66
CA ASN A 255 16.84 34.47 -0.59
C ASN A 255 17.87 35.59 -0.34
N GLU A 256 17.63 36.43 0.66
CA GLU A 256 18.60 37.48 1.04
C GLU A 256 19.90 36.88 1.59
N LYS A 257 19.81 35.85 2.45
CA LYS A 257 20.98 35.13 2.97
C LYS A 257 21.77 34.44 1.86
N LEU A 258 21.09 33.82 0.90
CA LEU A 258 21.72 33.18 -0.25
C LEU A 258 22.48 34.21 -1.10
N ARG A 259 21.83 35.32 -1.45
CA ARG A 259 22.46 36.41 -2.22
C ARG A 259 23.68 36.99 -1.50
N TYR A 260 23.62 37.12 -0.18
CA TYR A 260 24.75 37.57 0.62
C TYR A 260 25.90 36.55 0.62
N ALA A 261 25.59 35.26 0.75
CA ALA A 261 26.58 34.18 0.71
C ALA A 261 27.24 34.08 -0.67
N GLU A 262 26.48 34.17 -1.76
CA GLU A 262 26.99 34.19 -3.14
C GLU A 262 27.93 35.37 -3.39
N SER A 263 27.54 36.57 -2.94
CA SER A 263 28.39 37.76 -3.05
C SER A 263 29.71 37.60 -2.27
N THR A 264 29.63 37.03 -1.07
CA THR A 264 30.79 36.80 -0.21
C THR A 264 31.71 35.74 -0.81
N HIS A 265 31.15 34.64 -1.31
CA HIS A 265 31.88 33.58 -2.00
C HIS A 265 32.57 34.11 -3.26
N SER A 266 31.86 34.88 -4.10
CA SER A 266 32.43 35.49 -5.30
C SER A 266 33.64 36.40 -4.99
N LYS A 267 33.54 37.22 -3.93
CA LYS A 267 34.66 38.06 -3.48
C LYS A 267 35.84 37.23 -2.96
N ALA A 268 35.57 36.18 -2.18
CA ALA A 268 36.59 35.29 -1.67
C ALA A 268 37.31 34.54 -2.81
N PHE A 269 36.54 34.01 -3.77
CA PHE A 269 37.05 33.35 -4.95
C PHE A 269 37.91 34.28 -5.82
N ALA A 270 37.45 35.51 -6.09
CA ALA A 270 38.25 36.50 -6.82
C ALA A 270 39.55 36.86 -6.09
N LYS A 271 39.53 36.91 -4.75
CA LYS A 271 40.74 37.12 -3.95
C LYS A 271 41.70 35.92 -4.05
N GLN A 272 41.17 34.70 -4.01
CA GLN A 272 41.96 33.48 -4.18
C GLN A 272 42.63 33.43 -5.56
N VAL A 273 41.89 33.69 -6.64
CA VAL A 273 42.45 33.75 -8.00
C VAL A 273 43.59 34.77 -8.10
N LYS A 274 43.45 35.95 -7.49
CA LYS A 274 44.53 36.95 -7.43
C LYS A 274 45.73 36.45 -6.63
N PHE A 275 45.50 35.79 -5.50
CA PHE A 275 46.55 35.21 -4.69
C PHE A 275 47.30 34.12 -5.46
N ASP A 276 46.61 33.18 -6.10
CA ASP A 276 47.23 32.12 -6.90
C ASP A 276 48.02 32.69 -8.08
N THR A 277 47.49 33.72 -8.73
CA THR A 277 48.19 34.49 -9.79
C THR A 277 49.51 35.07 -9.26
N GLN A 278 49.49 35.72 -8.09
CA GLN A 278 50.69 36.28 -7.48
C GLN A 278 51.67 35.18 -7.03
N ARG A 279 51.16 34.09 -6.44
CA ARG A 279 51.95 32.93 -6.04
C ARG A 279 52.72 32.37 -7.23
N MET A 280 52.04 32.09 -8.35
CA MET A 280 52.67 31.56 -9.55
C MET A 280 53.73 32.51 -10.15
N ILE A 281 53.51 33.83 -10.09
CA ILE A 281 54.51 34.83 -10.51
C ILE A 281 55.76 34.75 -9.62
N LEU A 282 55.55 34.71 -8.30
CA LEU A 282 56.64 34.65 -7.33
C LEU A 282 57.40 33.34 -7.42
N GLU A 283 56.71 32.19 -7.45
CA GLU A 283 57.30 30.87 -7.63
C GLU A 283 58.12 30.80 -8.93
N ASN A 284 57.58 31.31 -10.05
CA ASN A 284 58.34 31.38 -11.29
C ASN A 284 59.61 32.25 -11.16
N SER A 285 59.52 33.36 -10.43
CA SER A 285 60.65 34.28 -10.21
C SER A 285 61.72 33.67 -9.29
N ILE A 286 61.29 32.93 -8.26
CA ILE A 286 62.18 32.17 -7.37
C ILE A 286 62.92 31.10 -8.18
N MET A 287 62.19 30.31 -8.96
CA MET A 287 62.79 29.28 -9.82
C MET A 287 63.75 29.86 -10.87
N ASP A 288 63.44 31.03 -11.43
CA ASP A 288 64.33 31.75 -12.34
C ASP A 288 65.62 32.23 -11.63
N ASN A 289 65.54 32.63 -10.36
CA ASN A 289 66.70 33.05 -9.57
C ASN A 289 67.56 31.88 -9.08
N GLU A 290 66.93 30.75 -8.72
CA GLU A 290 67.65 29.51 -8.36
C GLU A 290 68.46 28.98 -9.55
N ASN A 291 68.02 29.27 -10.77
CA ASN A 291 68.67 28.86 -12.02
C ASN A 291 68.88 27.33 -12.11
N LYS A 292 67.92 26.56 -11.60
CA LYS A 292 67.89 25.09 -11.67
C LYS A 292 66.83 24.58 -12.64
N ILE A 293 66.98 23.34 -13.09
CA ILE A 293 65.97 22.67 -13.90
C ILE A 293 64.73 22.40 -13.03
N ARG A 294 63.54 22.74 -13.56
CA ARG A 294 62.28 22.60 -12.81
C ARG A 294 61.75 21.18 -12.96
N VAL A 295 61.27 20.60 -11.86
CA VAL A 295 60.65 19.27 -11.87
C VAL A 295 59.32 19.31 -11.12
N TYR A 296 58.26 19.02 -11.86
CA TYR A 296 56.89 18.86 -11.37
C TYR A 296 56.52 17.39 -11.40
N LEU A 297 55.91 16.92 -10.31
CA LEU A 297 55.54 15.52 -10.15
C LEU A 297 54.03 15.41 -9.94
N LYS A 298 53.34 14.61 -10.75
CA LYS A 298 52.01 14.11 -10.43
C LYS A 298 52.16 12.72 -9.85
N TYR A 299 51.64 12.55 -8.64
CA TYR A 299 51.78 11.31 -7.91
C TYR A 299 50.42 10.62 -7.78
N ASN A 300 50.29 9.44 -8.37
CA ASN A 300 49.06 8.65 -8.34
C ASN A 300 49.02 7.77 -7.09
N ASN A 301 48.88 8.39 -5.91
CA ASN A 301 48.65 7.65 -4.65
C ASN A 301 47.14 7.58 -4.33
N LYS A 302 46.73 6.49 -3.67
CA LYS A 302 45.44 6.36 -2.98
C LYS A 302 45.48 6.93 -1.56
N HIS A 303 46.66 7.00 -0.96
CA HIS A 303 46.93 7.60 0.34
C HIS A 303 47.50 9.00 0.13
N GLU A 304 46.96 9.99 0.84
CA GLU A 304 47.51 11.35 0.82
C GLU A 304 48.98 11.26 1.26
N ILE A 305 49.91 11.59 0.36
CA ILE A 305 51.29 11.83 0.78
C ILE A 305 51.21 12.95 1.80
N ASP A 306 51.74 12.67 2.99
CA ASP A 306 51.99 13.69 3.99
C ASP A 306 52.94 14.70 3.34
N MET A 307 52.39 15.83 2.87
CA MET A 307 53.10 16.95 2.23
C MET A 307 53.94 17.68 3.28
N THR A 308 54.81 16.93 3.95
CA THR A 308 55.82 17.42 4.85
C THR A 308 56.84 18.21 4.04
N ASN A 309 57.35 19.28 4.63
CA ASN A 309 58.10 20.37 3.99
C ASN A 309 59.45 19.98 3.33
N ASP A 310 59.77 18.68 3.20
CA ASP A 310 61.04 18.16 2.69
C ASP A 310 60.91 17.43 1.34
N THR A 311 59.89 17.76 0.54
CA THR A 311 59.79 17.14 -0.78
C THR A 311 60.85 17.69 -1.74
N PRO A 312 61.61 16.82 -2.42
CA PRO A 312 62.74 17.25 -3.23
C PRO A 312 62.31 17.84 -4.58
N PHE A 313 61.02 18.04 -4.89
CA PHE A 313 60.53 18.55 -6.18
C PHE A 313 60.07 20.02 -6.11
N ASN A 314 59.83 20.68 -7.24
CA ASN A 314 59.36 22.07 -7.23
C ASN A 314 57.85 22.16 -6.98
N LYS A 315 57.09 21.17 -7.46
CA LYS A 315 55.65 21.07 -7.25
C LYS A 315 55.24 19.60 -7.28
N ILE A 316 54.34 19.23 -6.39
CA ILE A 316 53.70 17.91 -6.37
C ILE A 316 52.19 18.09 -6.53
N PHE A 317 51.62 17.37 -7.49
CA PHE A 317 50.19 17.33 -7.77
C PHE A 317 49.58 16.06 -7.20
N THR A 318 48.41 16.21 -6.59
CA THR A 318 47.57 15.08 -6.19
C THR A 318 47.02 14.37 -7.42
N ASN A 319 46.59 13.11 -7.26
CA ASN A 319 45.94 12.36 -8.33
C ASN A 319 44.67 13.08 -8.86
N THR A 320 43.97 13.79 -7.97
CA THR A 320 42.76 14.57 -8.28
C THR A 320 43.01 15.83 -9.08
N ALA A 321 44.26 16.29 -9.22
CA ALA A 321 44.59 17.48 -9.98
C ALA A 321 44.19 17.31 -11.46
N SER A 322 43.39 18.27 -11.95
CA SER A 322 42.95 18.30 -13.34
C SER A 322 44.09 18.74 -14.26
N VAL A 323 43.92 18.53 -15.58
CA VAL A 323 44.88 19.00 -16.59
C VAL A 323 44.98 20.53 -16.59
N ASP A 324 43.87 21.21 -16.30
CA ASP A 324 43.83 22.68 -16.20
C ASP A 324 44.62 23.17 -14.98
N ASP A 325 44.48 22.50 -13.83
CA ASP A 325 45.26 22.83 -12.62
C ASP A 325 46.77 22.70 -12.90
N ILE A 326 47.19 21.57 -13.49
CA ILE A 326 48.60 21.30 -13.79
C ILE A 326 49.16 22.33 -14.78
N SER A 327 48.43 22.59 -15.87
CA SER A 327 48.87 23.53 -16.90
C SER A 327 48.86 24.98 -16.43
N SER A 328 47.99 25.34 -15.49
CA SER A 328 47.95 26.68 -14.90
C SER A 328 49.25 27.01 -14.13
N GLU A 329 49.83 26.04 -13.41
CA GLU A 329 51.03 26.24 -12.57
C GLU A 329 52.28 26.57 -13.38
N PHE A 330 52.41 26.08 -14.61
CA PHE A 330 53.51 26.48 -15.51
C PHE A 330 53.10 27.53 -16.55
N SER A 331 51.90 28.11 -16.44
CA SER A 331 51.42 29.13 -17.39
C SER A 331 52.34 30.35 -17.47
N TYR A 332 52.97 30.74 -16.36
CA TYR A 332 53.90 31.87 -16.34
C TYR A 332 55.26 31.56 -16.99
N LEU A 333 55.71 30.31 -16.90
CA LEU A 333 56.88 29.85 -17.64
C LEU A 333 56.62 30.00 -19.15
N ILE A 334 55.47 29.52 -19.62
CA ILE A 334 55.05 29.64 -21.03
C ILE A 334 54.88 31.09 -21.47
N LYS A 335 54.20 31.92 -20.67
CA LYS A 335 54.03 33.36 -20.94
C LYS A 335 55.37 34.09 -21.07
N SER A 336 56.44 33.57 -20.47
CA SER A 336 57.78 34.15 -20.60
C SER A 336 58.32 34.07 -22.05
N SER A 337 57.78 33.18 -22.90
CA SER A 337 58.13 33.12 -24.32
C SER A 337 57.69 34.35 -25.10
N ILE A 338 56.59 35.00 -24.72
CA ILE A 338 56.20 36.31 -25.28
C ILE A 338 57.29 37.38 -25.05
N THR A 339 58.14 37.21 -24.04
CA THR A 339 59.27 38.12 -23.74
C THR A 339 60.63 37.68 -24.32
N GLY A 340 60.62 36.65 -25.17
CA GLY A 340 61.80 36.15 -25.89
C GLY A 340 62.53 34.99 -25.23
N ASN A 341 61.97 34.37 -24.17
CA ASN A 341 62.59 33.19 -23.56
C ASN A 341 62.13 31.92 -24.26
N ASN A 342 63.06 31.03 -24.62
CA ASN A 342 62.68 29.70 -25.07
C ASN A 342 62.28 28.87 -23.85
N VAL A 343 61.28 28.01 -24.03
CA VAL A 343 60.76 27.15 -22.96
C VAL A 343 60.71 25.72 -23.48
N SER A 344 61.05 24.75 -22.64
CA SER A 344 60.90 23.33 -22.97
C SER A 344 60.20 22.60 -21.83
N ILE A 345 59.11 21.92 -22.16
CA ILE A 345 58.36 21.07 -21.23
C ILE A 345 58.52 19.63 -21.69
N ILE A 346 59.07 18.78 -20.81
CA ILE A 346 59.33 17.37 -21.09
C ILE A 346 58.37 16.53 -20.26
N PHE A 347 57.51 15.78 -20.92
CA PHE A 347 56.59 14.83 -20.30
C PHE A 347 57.22 13.45 -20.25
N ASN A 348 57.21 12.88 -19.06
CA ASN A 348 57.82 11.59 -18.77
C ASN A 348 57.07 10.85 -17.64
N GLY A 349 57.45 9.60 -17.42
CA GLY A 349 56.75 8.66 -16.58
C GLY A 349 55.59 7.99 -17.32
N ILE A 350 54.48 7.80 -16.63
CA ILE A 350 53.34 7.04 -17.11
C ILE A 350 52.44 7.94 -17.96
N LYS A 351 52.13 7.48 -19.19
CA LYS A 351 51.27 8.21 -20.12
C LYS A 351 49.89 8.48 -19.50
N GLN A 352 49.57 9.74 -19.29
CA GLN A 352 48.24 10.18 -18.84
C GLN A 352 47.41 10.65 -20.04
N PRO A 353 46.18 10.15 -20.23
CA PRO A 353 45.30 10.62 -21.29
C PRO A 353 45.09 12.13 -21.22
N ASN A 354 45.15 12.80 -22.38
CA ASN A 354 44.90 14.24 -22.56
C ASN A 354 45.84 15.22 -21.84
N LEU A 355 46.78 14.79 -21.00
CA LEU A 355 47.69 15.71 -20.29
C LEU A 355 48.53 16.53 -21.28
N LEU A 356 49.16 15.85 -22.25
CA LEU A 356 49.97 16.49 -23.28
C LEU A 356 49.14 17.44 -24.15
N VAL A 357 48.06 16.93 -24.74
CA VAL A 357 47.16 17.71 -25.61
C VAL A 357 46.60 18.93 -24.88
N GLY A 358 46.07 18.74 -23.67
CA GLY A 358 45.54 19.83 -22.84
C GLY A 358 46.62 20.84 -22.45
N SER A 359 47.83 20.38 -22.12
CA SER A 359 48.96 21.27 -21.82
C SER A 359 49.37 22.12 -23.02
N ILE A 360 49.42 21.56 -24.23
CA ILE A 360 49.75 22.29 -25.46
C ILE A 360 48.65 23.31 -25.78
N THR A 361 47.38 22.89 -25.77
CA THR A 361 46.24 23.77 -26.03
C THR A 361 46.15 24.90 -25.00
N ASN A 362 46.28 24.60 -23.71
CA ASN A 362 46.22 25.60 -22.65
C ASN A 362 47.42 26.54 -22.72
N SER A 363 48.60 26.05 -23.07
CA SER A 363 49.77 26.90 -23.31
C SER A 363 49.53 27.91 -24.43
N TYR A 364 48.92 27.50 -25.55
CA TYR A 364 48.53 28.43 -26.60
C TYR A 364 47.50 29.47 -26.11
N LYS A 365 46.48 29.06 -25.36
CA LYS A 365 45.52 30.00 -24.72
C LYS A 365 46.22 31.01 -23.79
N TYR A 366 47.18 30.57 -23.00
CA TYR A 366 47.94 31.44 -22.10
C TYR A 366 48.82 32.44 -22.86
N LEU A 367 49.38 32.04 -24.00
CA LEU A 367 50.12 32.93 -24.89
C LEU A 367 49.17 33.98 -25.51
N LEU A 368 48.02 33.56 -26.05
CA LEU A 368 47.01 34.46 -26.62
C LEU A 368 46.54 35.50 -25.60
N HIS A 369 46.12 35.07 -24.41
CA HIS A 369 45.69 35.97 -23.35
C HIS A 369 46.79 36.95 -22.94
N LYS A 370 48.07 36.54 -22.98
CA LYS A 370 49.19 37.45 -22.70
C LYS A 370 49.41 38.45 -23.84
N CYS A 371 49.19 38.07 -25.09
CA CYS A 371 49.27 38.95 -26.25
C CYS A 371 48.18 40.03 -26.23
N GLU A 372 46.96 39.68 -25.83
CA GLU A 372 45.84 40.63 -25.67
C GLU A 372 46.18 41.77 -24.70
N GLN A 373 46.98 41.48 -23.66
CA GLN A 373 47.48 42.48 -22.72
C GLN A 373 48.58 43.39 -23.30
N LEU A 374 49.21 43.00 -24.41
CA LEU A 374 50.35 43.69 -25.04
C LEU A 374 49.96 44.30 -26.39
N THR A 375 48.96 45.17 -26.40
CA THR A 375 48.34 45.77 -27.60
C THR A 375 49.30 46.47 -28.59
N GLN A 376 50.52 46.82 -28.15
CA GLN A 376 51.54 47.45 -28.98
C GLN A 376 52.40 46.46 -29.79
N TRP A 377 52.26 45.16 -29.54
CA TRP A 377 52.99 44.10 -30.23
C TRP A 377 52.04 43.33 -31.15
N LYS A 378 52.51 42.96 -32.34
CA LYS A 378 51.83 42.00 -33.21
C LYS A 378 52.53 40.66 -33.10
N PHE A 379 51.79 39.62 -32.74
CA PHE A 379 52.32 38.27 -32.59
C PHE A 379 51.80 37.34 -33.68
N ASN A 380 52.64 36.42 -34.13
CA ASN A 380 52.30 35.32 -35.02
C ASN A 380 52.86 34.03 -34.43
N PHE A 381 52.01 33.00 -34.39
CA PHE A 381 52.30 31.68 -33.85
C PHE A 381 52.38 30.65 -34.97
N ARG A 382 53.48 29.90 -34.98
CA ARG A 382 53.66 28.77 -35.91
C ARG A 382 53.87 27.48 -35.15
N PHE A 383 53.35 26.40 -35.69
CA PHE A 383 53.39 25.09 -35.11
C PHE A 383 54.19 24.12 -35.99
N LYS A 384 55.04 23.31 -35.37
CA LYS A 384 55.64 22.11 -35.96
C LYS A 384 55.33 20.90 -35.09
N SER A 385 55.15 19.75 -35.73
CA SER A 385 54.95 18.48 -35.05
C SER A 385 55.84 17.42 -35.68
N ILE A 386 56.65 16.77 -34.86
CA ILE A 386 57.69 15.84 -35.28
C ILE A 386 57.62 14.61 -34.38
N THR A 387 57.94 13.44 -34.91
CA THR A 387 58.13 12.23 -34.10
C THR A 387 59.50 11.61 -34.34
N ILE A 388 60.02 10.92 -33.32
CA ILE A 388 61.27 10.18 -33.40
C ILE A 388 60.93 8.71 -33.15
N ASN A 389 61.13 7.87 -34.16
CA ASN A 389 60.88 6.45 -34.03
C ASN A 389 62.00 5.72 -33.27
N ASN A 390 61.77 4.44 -32.96
CA ASN A 390 62.74 3.60 -32.24
C ASN A 390 64.07 3.42 -33.00
N SER A 391 64.08 3.58 -34.32
CA SER A 391 65.30 3.60 -35.16
C SER A 391 65.99 4.97 -35.15
N ASN A 392 65.56 5.89 -34.28
CA ASN A 392 66.07 7.24 -34.13
C ASN A 392 66.00 8.08 -35.42
N LYS A 393 65.09 7.74 -36.33
CA LYS A 393 64.72 8.57 -37.47
C LYS A 393 63.66 9.58 -37.06
N ILE A 394 63.77 10.77 -37.63
CA ILE A 394 62.89 11.90 -37.35
C ILE A 394 61.89 11.98 -38.50
N MET A 395 60.61 12.07 -38.18
CA MET A 395 59.52 12.09 -39.17
C MET A 395 58.60 13.27 -38.90
N ASP A 396 58.07 13.86 -39.98
CA ASP A 396 57.15 14.99 -39.91
C ASP A 396 55.69 14.52 -39.70
N LEU A 397 55.08 14.92 -38.59
CA LEU A 397 53.70 14.54 -38.27
C LEU A 397 52.64 15.36 -39.02
N LEU A 398 53.01 16.54 -39.54
CA LEU A 398 52.11 17.39 -40.33
C LEU A 398 52.17 17.05 -41.84
N ASN A 399 53.24 16.39 -42.29
CA ASN A 399 53.46 16.03 -43.68
C ASN A 399 53.48 14.49 -43.90
N SER A 400 52.43 13.81 -43.46
CA SER A 400 52.23 12.37 -43.70
C SER A 400 53.42 11.48 -43.32
N MET A 401 54.08 11.75 -42.19
CA MET A 401 55.22 10.96 -41.66
C MET A 401 56.46 10.96 -42.56
N LYS A 402 56.71 12.02 -43.32
CA LYS A 402 57.91 12.12 -44.18
C LYS A 402 59.20 12.13 -43.34
N ASP A 403 60.18 11.31 -43.74
CA ASP A 403 61.52 11.27 -43.12
C ASP A 403 62.23 12.65 -43.23
N LEU A 404 62.80 13.10 -42.11
CA LEU A 404 63.56 14.34 -41.96
C LEU A 404 65.01 14.05 -41.60
N SER A 405 65.96 14.69 -42.30
CA SER A 405 67.38 14.65 -41.95
C SER A 405 67.77 15.92 -41.19
N LEU A 406 68.28 15.76 -39.96
CA LEU A 406 68.90 16.86 -39.22
C LEU A 406 70.36 17.04 -39.61
N ASP A 407 70.75 18.27 -39.92
CA ASP A 407 72.15 18.62 -40.10
C ASP A 407 72.98 18.33 -38.84
N SER A 408 74.25 18.00 -39.04
CA SER A 408 75.21 17.71 -37.97
C SER A 408 75.47 18.89 -37.03
N GLY A 409 75.22 20.13 -37.48
CA GLY A 409 75.37 21.37 -36.70
C GLY A 409 74.09 21.89 -36.05
N PHE A 410 73.11 21.03 -35.78
CA PHE A 410 71.82 21.40 -35.20
C PHE A 410 71.96 22.13 -33.86
N ASN A 411 71.62 23.41 -33.83
CA ASN A 411 71.67 24.26 -32.63
C ASN A 411 70.37 25.05 -32.39
N CYS A 412 69.41 25.01 -33.33
CA CYS A 412 68.17 25.78 -33.25
C CYS A 412 67.00 25.01 -33.87
N LEU A 413 65.83 25.03 -33.21
CA LEU A 413 64.60 24.39 -33.68
C LEU A 413 64.13 24.85 -35.07
N LYS A 414 64.50 26.06 -35.50
CA LYS A 414 64.17 26.56 -36.85
C LYS A 414 64.85 25.78 -37.97
N GLN A 415 66.00 25.15 -37.69
CA GLN A 415 66.76 24.37 -38.67
C GLN A 415 66.09 23.03 -39.00
N ILE A 416 65.06 22.61 -38.25
CA ILE A 416 64.34 21.38 -38.54
C ILE A 416 63.47 21.60 -39.79
N PRO A 417 63.70 20.85 -40.89
CA PRO A 417 63.00 21.03 -42.16
C PRO A 417 61.60 20.38 -42.15
N SER A 418 60.82 20.64 -41.10
CA SER A 418 59.44 20.18 -40.94
C SER A 418 58.44 21.24 -41.41
N GLN A 419 57.30 20.78 -41.90
CA GLN A 419 56.13 21.58 -42.26
C GLN A 419 55.70 22.46 -41.07
N GLU A 420 55.45 23.75 -41.38
CA GLU A 420 54.97 24.73 -40.42
C GLU A 420 53.48 25.02 -40.68
N MET A 421 52.69 25.04 -39.62
CA MET A 421 51.28 25.44 -39.64
C MET A 421 51.12 26.77 -38.90
N ILE A 422 50.33 27.70 -39.42
CA ILE A 422 49.98 28.94 -38.71
C ILE A 422 48.83 28.63 -37.75
N ILE A 423 48.90 29.14 -36.52
CA ILE A 423 47.88 28.90 -35.48
C ILE A 423 47.09 30.18 -35.22
N ASP A 424 45.85 30.22 -35.72
CA ASP A 424 44.96 31.39 -35.56
C ASP A 424 43.68 31.08 -34.75
N ASP A 425 43.28 29.81 -34.65
CA ASP A 425 42.09 29.38 -33.91
C ASP A 425 42.40 28.29 -32.88
N VAL A 426 41.86 28.43 -31.66
CA VAL A 426 42.13 27.52 -30.53
C VAL A 426 41.42 26.18 -30.70
N GLU A 427 40.20 26.16 -31.23
CA GLU A 427 39.42 24.93 -31.36
C GLU A 427 39.96 24.03 -32.47
N GLU A 428 40.22 24.61 -33.64
CA GLU A 428 40.84 23.93 -34.77
C GLU A 428 42.22 23.38 -34.38
N PHE A 429 43.05 24.20 -33.74
CA PHE A 429 44.34 23.76 -33.23
C PHE A 429 44.20 22.55 -32.29
N THR A 430 43.25 22.59 -31.35
CA THR A 430 43.00 21.48 -30.43
C THR A 430 42.59 20.20 -31.14
N ARG A 431 41.74 20.29 -32.17
CA ARG A 431 41.34 19.13 -32.98
C ARG A 431 42.53 18.52 -33.72
N ILE A 432 43.40 19.36 -34.30
CA ILE A 432 44.61 18.92 -35.02
C ILE A 432 45.58 18.21 -34.07
N ILE A 433 45.89 18.79 -32.91
CA ILE A 433 46.79 18.17 -31.93
C ILE A 433 46.25 16.82 -31.47
N LYS A 434 44.95 16.74 -31.17
CA LYS A 434 44.32 15.50 -30.73
C LYS A 434 44.44 14.42 -31.81
N HIS A 435 44.12 14.75 -33.06
CA HIS A 435 44.24 13.82 -34.18
C HIS A 435 45.66 13.33 -34.41
N ILE A 436 46.67 14.21 -34.28
CA ILE A 436 48.08 13.82 -34.39
C ILE A 436 48.47 12.87 -33.25
N ASN A 437 48.17 13.26 -32.01
CA ASN A 437 48.58 12.51 -30.81
C ASN A 437 47.95 11.10 -30.76
N ASP A 438 46.69 10.96 -31.16
CA ASP A 438 45.98 9.67 -31.17
C ASP A 438 46.59 8.67 -32.18
N ASN A 439 47.31 9.17 -33.18
CA ASN A 439 47.96 8.37 -34.23
C ASN A 439 49.47 8.13 -34.00
N THR A 440 50.02 8.56 -32.85
CA THR A 440 51.46 8.45 -32.55
C THR A 440 51.75 7.55 -31.35
N GLU A 441 52.53 6.49 -31.60
CA GLU A 441 53.05 5.59 -30.56
C GLU A 441 54.53 5.83 -30.22
N ASN A 442 55.21 6.72 -30.94
CA ASN A 442 56.62 7.01 -30.77
C ASN A 442 56.84 8.24 -29.87
N VAL A 443 58.09 8.69 -29.72
CA VAL A 443 58.40 9.96 -29.05
C VAL A 443 57.88 11.10 -29.91
N SER A 444 57.11 12.02 -29.32
CA SER A 444 56.49 13.13 -30.03
C SER A 444 57.06 14.46 -29.56
N LEU A 445 57.32 15.35 -30.51
CA LEU A 445 57.84 16.69 -30.26
C LEU A 445 56.92 17.71 -30.93
N TYR A 446 56.54 18.71 -30.17
CA TYR A 446 55.65 19.77 -30.61
C TYR A 446 56.31 21.11 -30.34
N ILE A 447 56.37 21.97 -31.35
CA ILE A 447 57.05 23.27 -31.27
C ILE A 447 56.05 24.35 -31.60
N ILE A 448 55.84 25.28 -30.67
CA ILE A 448 55.11 26.53 -30.90
C ILE A 448 56.15 27.66 -30.99
N SER A 449 56.40 28.12 -32.20
CA SER A 449 57.28 29.26 -32.49
C SER A 449 56.48 30.56 -32.33
N VAL A 450 56.94 31.43 -31.44
CA VAL A 450 56.37 32.74 -31.18
C VAL A 450 57.23 33.80 -31.89
N SER A 451 56.60 34.61 -32.74
CA SER A 451 57.24 35.77 -33.36
C SER A 451 56.46 37.03 -33.04
N GLY A 452 57.13 38.05 -32.49
CA GLY A 452 56.52 39.31 -32.09
C GLY A 452 57.22 40.49 -32.74
N ILE A 453 56.46 41.48 -33.23
CA ILE A 453 57.00 42.71 -33.83
C ILE A 453 56.37 43.93 -33.16
N LYS A 454 57.21 44.90 -32.77
CA LYS A 454 56.81 46.22 -32.28
C LYS A 454 57.73 47.28 -32.89
N GLY A 455 57.26 47.96 -33.93
CA GLY A 455 58.08 48.91 -34.69
C GLY A 455 59.30 48.20 -35.28
N THR A 456 60.51 48.62 -34.89
CA THR A 456 61.78 48.01 -35.30
C THR A 456 62.24 46.86 -34.41
N LYS A 457 61.60 46.63 -33.26
CA LYS A 457 61.95 45.54 -32.35
C LYS A 457 61.24 44.26 -32.78
N SER A 458 62.00 43.17 -32.88
CA SER A 458 61.46 41.83 -33.08
C SER A 458 61.85 40.93 -31.89
N ILE A 459 60.93 40.03 -31.55
CA ILE A 459 61.14 38.97 -30.57
C ILE A 459 60.87 37.65 -31.29
N GLN A 460 61.72 36.68 -31.05
CA GLN A 460 61.46 35.31 -31.45
C GLN A 460 61.85 34.35 -30.34
N SER A 461 60.97 33.40 -30.07
CA SER A 461 61.17 32.36 -29.07
C SER A 461 60.40 31.11 -29.48
N ASP A 462 60.79 29.98 -28.90
CA ASP A 462 60.16 28.71 -29.16
C ASP A 462 59.70 28.06 -27.84
N VAL A 463 58.49 27.49 -27.86
CA VAL A 463 57.98 26.61 -26.81
C VAL A 463 58.01 25.18 -27.34
N LEU A 464 58.87 24.35 -26.76
CA LEU A 464 59.04 22.94 -27.11
C LEU A 464 58.32 22.06 -26.09
N PHE A 465 57.48 21.15 -26.56
CA PHE A 465 56.95 20.05 -25.77
C PHE A 465 57.57 18.76 -26.28
N VAL A 466 58.10 17.94 -25.38
CA VAL A 466 58.64 16.62 -25.71
C VAL A 466 57.90 15.58 -24.90
N ASP A 467 57.30 14.60 -25.56
CA ASP A 467 56.63 13.48 -24.91
C ASP A 467 57.45 12.20 -25.12
N ILE A 468 58.03 11.70 -24.02
CA ILE A 468 58.72 10.41 -23.98
C ILE A 468 57.93 9.34 -23.21
N THR A 469 56.66 9.60 -22.86
CA THR A 469 55.83 8.68 -22.07
C THR A 469 55.45 7.40 -22.82
N SER A 470 55.63 7.36 -24.14
CA SER A 470 55.49 6.16 -24.97
C SER A 470 56.61 5.13 -24.76
N ASN A 471 57.78 5.56 -24.26
CA ASN A 471 58.89 4.66 -23.99
C ASN A 471 58.74 3.92 -22.66
N SER A 472 59.42 2.78 -22.52
CA SER A 472 59.52 2.08 -21.23
C SER A 472 60.20 2.96 -20.18
N LEU A 473 59.84 2.79 -18.91
CA LEU A 473 60.39 3.58 -17.80
C LEU A 473 61.91 3.47 -17.69
N ASP A 474 62.48 2.31 -18.01
CA ASP A 474 63.92 2.07 -18.02
C ASP A 474 64.63 2.94 -19.08
N LEU A 475 64.08 3.00 -20.30
CA LEU A 475 64.61 3.82 -21.39
C LEU A 475 64.44 5.31 -21.08
N GLN A 476 63.30 5.71 -20.52
CA GLN A 476 63.09 7.07 -20.04
C GLN A 476 64.13 7.44 -18.96
N THR A 477 64.45 6.53 -18.04
CA THR A 477 65.47 6.73 -17.01
C THR A 477 66.86 6.92 -17.61
N GLU A 478 67.21 6.18 -18.66
CA GLU A 478 68.46 6.35 -19.41
C GLU A 478 68.54 7.73 -20.08
N TYR A 479 67.44 8.19 -20.68
CA TYR A 479 67.37 9.52 -21.28
C TYR A 479 67.49 10.64 -20.25
N LEU A 480 66.89 10.49 -19.06
CA LEU A 480 67.05 11.45 -17.96
C LEU A 480 68.50 11.52 -17.50
N LYS A 481 69.15 10.37 -17.26
CA LYS A 481 70.57 10.32 -16.91
C LYS A 481 71.46 10.97 -17.97
N SER A 482 70.98 11.01 -19.22
CA SER A 482 71.73 11.54 -20.35
C SER A 482 71.41 12.99 -20.74
N PHE A 483 70.47 13.63 -20.05
CA PHE A 483 69.94 14.95 -20.41
C PHE A 483 71.01 16.05 -20.51
N SER A 484 72.03 16.01 -19.64
CA SER A 484 73.11 17.02 -19.60
C SER A 484 74.36 16.65 -20.43
N TYR A 485 74.37 15.54 -21.18
CA TYR A 485 75.53 15.13 -21.98
C TYR A 485 75.56 15.83 -23.35
N LYS A 486 76.58 16.68 -23.54
CA LYS A 486 76.75 17.53 -24.72
C LYS A 486 77.09 16.81 -26.03
N ASN A 487 77.49 15.53 -25.99
CA ASN A 487 78.05 14.81 -27.14
C ASN A 487 77.20 13.58 -27.54
N SER A 488 75.97 13.82 -27.99
CA SER A 488 75.06 12.75 -28.41
C SER A 488 74.74 12.78 -29.91
N ASN A 489 74.79 11.63 -30.58
CA ASN A 489 74.49 11.53 -32.01
C ASN A 489 73.02 11.20 -32.33
N THR A 490 72.18 10.91 -31.33
CA THR A 490 70.77 10.56 -31.56
C THR A 490 69.88 11.79 -31.70
N GLY A 491 68.80 11.69 -32.48
CA GLY A 491 67.84 12.78 -32.71
C GLY A 491 67.20 13.28 -31.42
N LEU A 492 66.76 12.39 -30.53
CA LEU A 492 66.14 12.77 -29.25
C LEU A 492 67.12 13.48 -28.32
N LEU A 493 68.32 12.93 -28.14
CA LEU A 493 69.33 13.56 -27.29
C LEU A 493 69.81 14.92 -27.83
N ARG A 494 69.77 15.16 -29.16
CA ARG A 494 69.98 16.50 -29.73
C ARG A 494 68.88 17.48 -29.31
N MET A 495 67.63 17.03 -29.22
CA MET A 495 66.51 17.86 -28.73
C MET A 495 66.63 18.13 -27.22
N PHE A 496 67.08 17.14 -26.45
CA PHE A 496 67.37 17.32 -25.03
C PHE A 496 68.52 18.30 -24.80
N ASN A 497 69.58 18.21 -25.61
CA ASN A 497 70.67 19.18 -25.58
C ASN A 497 70.20 20.60 -25.92
N TYR A 498 69.29 20.75 -26.90
CA TYR A 498 68.66 22.05 -27.14
C TYR A 498 67.87 22.53 -25.91
N ALA A 499 67.01 21.67 -25.33
CA ALA A 499 66.21 22.01 -24.15
C ALA A 499 67.06 22.38 -22.93
N TYR A 500 68.22 21.74 -22.77
CA TYR A 500 69.14 22.02 -21.67
C TYR A 500 69.91 23.34 -21.88
N LEU A 501 70.44 23.58 -23.09
CA LEU A 501 71.35 24.69 -23.37
C LEU A 501 70.65 25.99 -23.77
N ASN A 502 69.48 25.91 -24.40
CA ASN A 502 68.87 27.03 -25.12
C ASN A 502 67.48 27.40 -24.62
N SER A 503 66.94 26.75 -23.58
CA SER A 503 65.62 27.05 -23.04
C SER A 503 65.54 26.89 -21.53
N LYS A 504 64.49 27.48 -20.94
CA LYS A 504 64.06 27.16 -19.58
C LYS A 504 63.34 25.83 -19.60
N CYS A 505 63.84 24.85 -18.87
CA CYS A 505 63.33 23.48 -18.92
C CYS A 505 62.49 23.13 -17.69
N LEU A 506 61.36 22.46 -17.94
CA LEU A 506 60.47 21.87 -16.95
C LEU A 506 60.23 20.40 -17.31
N PHE A 507 60.45 19.51 -16.34
CA PHE A 507 60.00 18.13 -16.41
C PHE A 507 58.64 18.01 -15.72
N MET A 508 57.66 17.44 -16.44
CA MET A 508 56.36 17.08 -15.90
C MET A 508 56.25 15.55 -15.87
N SER A 509 56.45 14.98 -14.69
CA SER A 509 56.51 13.54 -14.50
C SER A 509 55.24 13.02 -13.87
N ASN A 510 54.68 11.94 -14.42
CA ASN A 510 53.56 11.21 -13.81
C ASN A 510 54.07 9.85 -13.30
N VAL A 511 53.95 9.60 -12.00
CA VAL A 511 54.52 8.41 -11.35
C VAL A 511 53.45 7.69 -10.53
N ASN A 512 53.51 6.35 -10.54
CA ASN A 512 52.66 5.50 -9.71
C ASN A 512 53.36 5.12 -8.40
N ASP A 513 52.56 4.87 -7.37
CA ASP A 513 52.98 4.51 -6.00
C ASP A 513 53.44 3.04 -5.85
N GLU A 514 53.44 2.24 -6.92
CA GLU A 514 53.96 0.88 -6.80
C GLU A 514 55.46 0.96 -6.51
N VAL A 515 55.85 0.45 -5.32
CA VAL A 515 57.25 0.33 -4.87
C VAL A 515 57.95 -0.74 -5.73
N ASP A 516 58.22 -0.36 -6.97
CA ASP A 516 59.06 -1.08 -7.91
C ASP A 516 60.45 -0.43 -7.92
N GLU A 517 61.49 -1.24 -8.04
CA GLU A 517 62.87 -0.81 -8.21
C GLU A 517 63.00 0.16 -9.39
N LYS A 518 62.20 -0.05 -10.44
CA LYS A 518 62.14 0.83 -11.62
C LYS A 518 61.58 2.21 -11.30
N ASN A 519 60.48 2.29 -10.57
CA ASN A 519 59.89 3.56 -10.14
C ASN A 519 60.85 4.33 -9.22
N SER A 520 61.52 3.63 -8.30
CA SER A 520 62.51 4.23 -7.41
C SER A 520 63.72 4.79 -8.19
N SER A 521 64.24 4.03 -9.15
CA SER A 521 65.34 4.47 -10.03
C SER A 521 64.96 5.69 -10.89
N PHE A 522 63.72 5.73 -11.37
CA PHE A 522 63.17 6.86 -12.11
C PHE A 522 63.05 8.12 -11.25
N ILE A 523 62.44 8.02 -10.06
CA ILE A 523 62.31 9.14 -9.10
C ILE A 523 63.69 9.69 -8.72
N ASN A 524 64.65 8.82 -8.38
CA ASN A 524 66.03 9.22 -8.09
C ASN A 524 66.69 9.96 -9.27
N SER A 525 66.35 9.60 -10.50
CA SER A 525 66.86 10.29 -11.69
C SER A 525 66.21 11.68 -11.86
N LEU A 526 64.95 11.86 -11.48
CA LEU A 526 64.29 13.17 -11.43
C LEU A 526 64.88 14.10 -10.38
N GLU A 527 65.21 13.57 -9.20
CA GLU A 527 65.88 14.35 -8.14
C GLU A 527 67.25 14.86 -8.62
N ARG A 528 68.00 14.00 -9.31
CA ARG A 528 69.27 14.41 -9.95
C ARG A 528 69.05 15.50 -10.98
N ILE A 529 68.00 15.41 -11.80
CA ILE A 529 67.67 16.44 -12.79
C ILE A 529 67.40 17.79 -12.13
N LYS A 530 66.61 17.84 -11.05
CA LYS A 530 66.37 19.10 -10.32
C LYS A 530 67.66 19.70 -9.74
N ALA A 531 68.61 18.85 -9.33
CA ALA A 531 69.89 19.31 -8.80
C ALA A 531 70.82 19.92 -9.86
N ILE A 532 70.51 19.77 -11.17
CA ILE A 532 71.30 20.34 -12.26
C ILE A 532 70.99 21.85 -12.40
N ASP A 533 72.06 22.64 -12.46
CA ASP A 533 71.96 24.06 -12.80
C ASP A 533 71.66 24.22 -14.30
N SER A 534 70.72 25.10 -14.62
CA SER A 534 70.42 25.47 -16.00
C SER A 534 71.54 26.37 -16.57
N PRO A 535 72.19 25.99 -17.67
CA PRO A 535 73.17 26.84 -18.35
C PRO A 535 72.50 27.96 -19.15
N TYR A 536 71.18 27.91 -19.33
CA TYR A 536 70.43 28.89 -20.10
C TYR A 536 70.38 30.23 -19.35
N LYS A 537 71.14 31.21 -19.86
CA LYS A 537 71.01 32.61 -19.46
C LYS A 537 70.43 33.39 -20.63
N LYS A 538 69.45 34.25 -20.34
CA LYS A 538 68.85 35.13 -21.35
C LYS A 538 69.95 35.95 -22.01
N LYS A 539 70.02 35.90 -23.36
CA LYS A 539 70.89 36.77 -24.16
C LYS A 539 70.27 38.16 -24.29
#